data_AF-A0A2V9ZWJ3-F1
#
_entry.id   AF-A0A2V9ZWJ3-F1
#
_cell.length_a   1.000
_cell.length_b   1.000
_cell.length_c   1.000
_cell.angle_alpha   90.00
_cell.angle_beta   90.00
_cell.angle_gamma   90.00
#
_symmetry.space_group_name_H-M   'P 1'
#
loop_
_entity.id
_entity.type
_entity.pdbx_description
1 polymer ?
#
loop_
_entity_poly.entity_id
_entity_poly.type
_entity_poly.pdbx_seq_one_letter_code
_entity_poly.pdbx_strand_id
1 'polypeptide(L)' 'MAHYGTLRDYRFSDVGAGEDIRGSKIYGRDDEKLGKIDDVIFDHNTGAIRYVVVDT' A
#
# COMPACT_ATOMS: atom_id res chain seq x y z
N MET A 1 -15.65 15.51 6.41
CA MET A 1 -15.51 14.74 5.16
C MET A 1 -14.28 13.85 5.28
N ALA A 2 -14.36 12.59 4.90
CA ALA A 2 -13.17 11.76 4.77
C ALA A 2 -12.35 12.26 3.57
N HIS A 3 -11.05 12.47 3.77
CA HIS A 3 -10.11 12.87 2.72
C HIS A 3 -9.10 11.73 2.57
N TYR A 4 -9.05 11.14 1.37
CA TYR A 4 -8.18 10.01 1.09
C TYR A 4 -7.02 10.43 0.18
N GLY A 5 -5.84 9.90 0.44
CA GLY A 5 -4.64 10.07 -0.38
C GLY A 5 -4.08 8.74 -0.86
N THR A 6 -3.16 8.80 -1.81
CA THR A 6 -2.32 7.67 -2.24
C THR A 6 -0.86 8.08 -2.25
N LEU A 7 0.07 7.11 -2.28
CA LEU A 7 1.51 7.43 -2.18
C LEU A 7 2.09 7.88 -3.53
N ARG A 8 1.60 7.35 -4.66
CA ARG A 8 2.12 7.68 -6.00
C ARG A 8 3.65 7.56 -6.05
N ASP A 9 4.34 8.63 -6.46
CA ASP A 9 5.80 8.68 -6.60
C ASP A 9 6.54 8.97 -5.28
N TYR A 10 5.84 9.06 -4.14
CA TYR A 10 6.49 9.25 -2.85
C TYR A 10 7.47 8.10 -2.58
N ARG A 11 8.65 8.41 -2.06
CA ARG A 11 9.66 7.41 -1.69
C ARG A 11 10.04 7.58 -0.23
N PHE A 12 9.94 6.49 0.52
CA PHE A 12 10.47 6.43 1.87
C PHE A 12 11.99 6.44 1.78
N SER A 13 12.62 7.52 2.23
CA SER A 13 14.07 7.68 2.26
C SER A 13 14.66 7.53 3.67
N ASP A 14 13.81 7.41 4.68
CA ASP A 14 14.21 7.34 6.08
C ASP A 14 14.14 5.90 6.59
N VAL A 15 15.23 5.46 7.23
CA VAL A 15 15.38 4.12 7.81
C VAL A 15 14.39 3.90 8.96
N GLY A 16 13.87 4.97 9.56
CA GLY A 16 12.85 4.93 10.61
C GLY A 16 11.39 4.92 10.15
N ALA A 17 11.12 5.12 8.85
CA ALA A 17 9.75 5.28 8.35
C ALA A 17 8.99 3.96 8.11
N GLY A 18 9.64 2.81 8.34
CA GLY A 18 9.12 1.49 8.00
C GLY A 18 9.46 1.07 6.57
N GLU A 19 9.19 -0.19 6.23
CA GLU A 19 9.40 -0.71 4.88
C GLU A 19 8.27 -0.29 3.94
N ASP A 20 8.63 0.04 2.70
CA ASP A 20 7.67 0.29 1.64
C ASP A 20 7.01 -1.04 1.22
N ILE A 21 5.74 -1.20 1.55
CA ILE A 21 5.00 -2.43 1.26
C ILE A 21 4.66 -2.59 -0.22
N ARG A 22 4.79 -1.54 -1.04
CA ARG A 22 4.55 -1.61 -2.49
C ARG A 22 5.54 -2.57 -3.14
N GLY A 23 5.06 -3.36 -4.09
CA GLY A 23 5.78 -4.47 -4.71
C GLY A 23 5.70 -5.80 -3.94
N SER A 24 5.15 -5.81 -2.72
CA SER A 24 4.92 -7.07 -1.99
C SER A 24 3.93 -7.96 -2.74
N LYS A 25 4.24 -9.26 -2.79
CA LYS A 25 3.40 -10.27 -3.45
C LYS A 25 2.17 -10.55 -2.62
N ILE A 26 1.03 -10.65 -3.28
CA ILE A 26 -0.24 -11.02 -2.65
C ILE A 26 -0.55 -12.47 -3.02
N TYR A 27 -0.88 -13.26 -2.00
CA TYR A 27 -1.23 -14.67 -2.13
C TYR A 27 -2.63 -14.94 -1.62
N GLY A 28 -3.36 -15.81 -2.33
CA GLY A 28 -4.67 -16.31 -1.93
C GLY A 28 -4.57 -17.37 -0.84
N ARG A 29 -5.73 -17.94 -0.46
CA ARG A 29 -5.80 -18.95 0.61
C ARG A 29 -5.05 -20.25 0.25
N ASP A 30 -4.93 -20.54 -1.03
CA ASP A 30 -4.31 -21.77 -1.55
C ASP A 30 -2.86 -21.54 -2.03
N ASP A 31 -2.20 -20.50 -1.52
CA ASP A 31 -0.84 -20.07 -1.92
C ASP A 31 -0.73 -19.68 -3.42
N GLU A 32 -1.88 -19.42 -4.05
CA GLU A 32 -1.93 -18.88 -5.41
C GLU A 32 -1.44 -17.43 -5.43
N LYS A 33 -0.56 -17.09 -6.37
CA LYS A 33 -0.12 -15.70 -6.54
C LYS A 33 -1.24 -14.91 -7.21
N LEU A 34 -1.78 -13.92 -6.50
CA LEU A 34 -2.86 -13.06 -6.97
C LEU A 34 -2.38 -11.77 -7.62
N GLY A 35 -1.15 -11.33 -7.29
CA GLY A 35 -0.61 -10.08 -7.80
C GLY A 35 0.46 -9.49 -6.90
N LYS A 36 0.57 -8.16 -6.92
CA LYS A 36 1.41 -7.37 -6.00
C LYS A 36 0.70 -6.07 -5.60
N ILE A 37 1.11 -5.50 -4.47
CA ILE A 37 0.66 -4.17 -4.06
C ILE A 37 1.27 -3.13 -5.02
N ASP A 38 0.45 -2.28 -5.62
CA ASP A 38 0.88 -1.18 -6.48
C ASP A 38 0.92 0.16 -5.72
N ASP A 39 -0.17 0.49 -5.02
CA ASP A 39 -0.28 1.70 -4.19
C ASP A 39 -1.17 1.44 -2.96
N VAL A 40 -1.25 2.40 -2.05
CA VAL A 40 -2.11 2.35 -0.85
C VAL A 40 -3.08 3.53 -0.87
N ILE A 41 -4.28 3.31 -0.34
CA ILE A 41 -5.26 4.36 -0.09
C ILE A 41 -5.35 4.54 1.41
N PHE A 42 -5.01 5.73 1.90
CA PHE A 42 -4.99 6.05 3.32
C PHE A 42 -5.84 7.27 3.63
N ASP A 43 -6.37 7.32 4.85
CA ASP A 43 -7.00 8.51 5.39
C ASP A 43 -5.94 9.58 5.63
N HIS A 44 -6.03 10.69 4.89
CA HIS A 44 -5.00 11.72 4.87
C HIS A 44 -4.84 12.40 6.24
N ASN A 45 -5.91 12.45 7.05
CA ASN A 45 -5.87 13.14 8.33
C ASN A 45 -5.19 12.30 9.41
N THR A 46 -5.28 10.97 9.31
CA THR A 46 -4.80 10.04 10.36
C THR A 46 -3.61 9.19 9.93
N GLY A 47 -3.34 9.09 8.62
CA GLY A 47 -2.36 8.16 8.06
C GLY A 47 -2.82 6.70 8.02
N ALA A 48 -4.04 6.39 8.50
CA ALA A 48 -4.53 5.02 8.55
C ALA A 48 -4.80 4.47 7.14
N ILE A 49 -4.15 3.35 6.80
CA ILE A 49 -4.40 2.63 5.55
C ILE A 49 -5.83 2.06 5.56
N ARG A 50 -6.58 2.32 4.49
CA ARG A 50 -7.95 1.82 4.30
C ARG A 50 -8.00 0.70 3.28
N TYR A 51 -7.23 0.83 2.20
CA TYR A 51 -7.19 -0.14 1.10
C TYR A 51 -5.80 -0.19 0.47
N VAL A 52 -5.56 -1.21 -0.34
CA VAL A 52 -4.40 -1.31 -1.23
C VAL A 52 -4.89 -1.48 -2.67
N VAL A 53 -4.16 -0.89 -3.61
CA VAL A 53 -4.35 -1.11 -5.04
C VAL A 53 -3.50 -2.31 -5.44
N VAL A 54 -4.09 -3.24 -6.19
CA VAL A 54 -3.43 -4.49 -6.60
C VAL A 54 -3.26 -4.51 -8.10
N ASP A 55 -2.03 -4.78 -8.54
CA ASP A 55 -1.68 -5.14 -9.91
C ASP A 55 -1.71 -6.67 -10.04
N THR A 56 -2.63 -7.20 -10.86
CA THR A 56 -2.96 -8.63 -10.99
C THR A 56 -2.38 -9.24 -12.25
#